data_AF-A0A2V8Q654-F1
#
_entry.id   AF-A0A2V8Q654-F1
#
_cell.length_a   1.000
_cell.length_b   1.000
_cell.length_c   1.000
_cell.angle_alpha   90.00
_cell.angle_beta   90.00
_cell.angle_gamma   90.00
#
_symmetry.space_group_name_H-M   'P 1'
#
loop_
_entity.id
_entity.type
_entity.pdbx_description
1 polymer ?
#
loop_
_entity_poly.entity_id
_entity_poly.type
_entity_poly.pdbx_seq_one_letter_code
_entity_poly.pdbx_strand_id
1 'polypeptide(L)'
;MDHISRVVTILVIVAACSLAYDQNREGSLAQSNSLVEGARIQGSAREDNSNRASRPIPAVGVAVEQKSAGSRPSAQVLASFDGLGFGFEGPQGKANLRNPSDNTIAVGPDHIVQIVNSRMAVFTKQGKRFGSTGKVLYGTVVTNAVFGGFGGQCKARNNGHAG
;
A
#
# COMPACT_ATOMS: atom_id res chain seq x y z
N MET A 1 9.92 -12.10 -25.39
CA MET A 1 10.16 -10.99 -24.44
C MET A 1 9.34 -11.26 -23.18
N ASP A 2 9.58 -12.40 -22.51
CA ASP A 2 8.59 -13.01 -21.60
C ASP A 2 9.14 -13.45 -20.23
N HIS A 3 10.45 -13.26 -20.00
CA HIS A 3 11.08 -13.62 -18.72
C HIS A 3 11.26 -12.43 -17.78
N ILE A 4 11.53 -11.22 -18.29
CA ILE A 4 11.86 -10.06 -17.45
C ILE A 4 10.63 -9.56 -16.67
N SER A 5 9.44 -9.53 -17.28
CA SER A 5 8.22 -9.00 -16.63
C SER A 5 7.69 -9.90 -15.50
N ARG A 6 7.84 -11.22 -15.63
CA ARG A 6 7.49 -12.19 -14.59
C ARG A 6 8.47 -12.16 -13.42
N VAL A 7 9.76 -12.03 -13.71
CA VAL A 7 10.81 -11.96 -12.68
C VAL A 7 10.67 -10.70 -11.84
N VAL A 8 10.40 -9.53 -12.43
CA VAL A 8 10.22 -8.28 -11.68
C VAL A 8 8.98 -8.35 -10.77
N THR A 9 7.87 -8.92 -11.26
CA THR A 9 6.64 -9.06 -10.47
C THR A 9 6.83 -10.02 -9.28
N ILE A 10 7.49 -11.16 -9.52
CA ILE A 10 7.79 -12.15 -8.46
C ILE A 10 8.81 -11.58 -7.46
N LEU A 11 9.83 -10.84 -7.93
CA LEU A 11 10.87 -10.28 -7.07
C LEU A 11 10.31 -9.23 -6.10
N VAL A 12 9.37 -8.38 -6.55
CA VAL A 12 8.70 -7.40 -5.68
C VAL A 12 7.86 -8.11 -4.60
N ILE A 13 7.18 -9.21 -4.95
CA ILE A 13 6.32 -9.98 -4.02
C ILE A 13 7.17 -10.75 -2.98
N VAL A 14 8.28 -11.36 -3.40
CA VAL A 14 9.17 -12.12 -2.50
C VAL A 14 9.98 -11.19 -1.59
N ALA A 15 10.48 -10.07 -2.11
CA ALA A 15 11.27 -9.12 -1.31
C ALA A 15 10.46 -8.51 -0.15
N ALA A 16 9.16 -8.24 -0.36
CA ALA A 16 8.27 -7.76 0.71
C ALA A 16 8.06 -8.80 1.83
N CYS A 17 8.13 -10.10 1.54
CA CYS A 17 7.96 -11.16 2.52
C CYS A 17 9.26 -11.45 3.30
N SER A 18 10.42 -11.45 2.64
CA SER A 18 11.71 -11.71 3.30
C SER A 18 12.14 -10.58 4.26
N LEU A 19 11.92 -9.32 3.90
CA LEU A 19 12.23 -8.18 4.77
C LEU A 19 11.35 -8.13 6.03
N ALA A 20 10.14 -8.70 5.98
CA ALA A 20 9.26 -8.79 7.13
C ALA A 20 9.64 -9.93 8.10
N TYR A 21 10.35 -10.96 7.63
CA TYR A 21 10.77 -12.10 8.47
C TYR A 21 11.99 -11.77 9.36
N ASP A 22 12.92 -10.94 8.85
CA ASP A 22 14.20 -10.66 9.54
C ASP A 22 14.05 -9.72 10.75
N GLN A 23 13.03 -8.85 10.75
CA GLN A 23 12.74 -7.92 11.85
C GLN A 23 12.37 -8.61 13.19
N ASN A 24 12.06 -9.91 13.17
CA ASN A 24 11.64 -10.67 14.35
C ASN A 24 12.77 -11.42 15.09
N ARG A 25 14.02 -11.38 14.61
CA ARG A 25 15.13 -12.12 15.25
C ARG A 25 15.88 -11.35 16.35
N GLU A 26 15.82 -10.02 16.34
CA GLU A 26 16.60 -9.14 17.23
C GLU A 26 15.85 -8.80 18.55
N GLY A 27 14.59 -9.21 18.71
CA GLY A 27 13.71 -8.74 19.80
C GLY A 27 13.73 -9.52 21.12
N SER A 28 14.64 -10.47 21.33
CA SER A 28 14.60 -11.37 22.49
C SER A 28 15.76 -11.13 23.47
N LEU A 29 15.84 -9.95 24.12
CA LEU A 29 16.48 -9.82 25.43
C LEU A 29 15.91 -8.64 26.24
N ALA A 30 15.27 -9.01 27.36
CA ALA A 30 15.07 -8.27 28.62
C ALA A 30 14.18 -7.02 28.65
N GLN A 31 13.07 -7.12 29.40
CA GLN A 31 12.86 -6.22 30.54
C GLN A 31 11.85 -6.79 31.56
N SER A 32 12.30 -6.81 32.81
CA SER A 32 11.69 -7.37 34.02
C SER A 32 10.59 -6.46 34.61
N ASN A 33 9.57 -7.09 35.20
CA ASN A 33 8.50 -6.45 35.97
C ASN A 33 9.01 -5.69 37.20
N SER A 34 8.43 -4.50 37.45
CA SER A 34 8.43 -3.82 38.75
C SER A 34 7.11 -3.10 38.95
N LEU A 35 6.35 -3.54 39.95
CA LEU A 35 5.06 -3.01 40.40
C LEU A 35 5.25 -1.66 41.12
N VAL A 36 4.44 -0.63 40.78
CA VAL A 36 3.92 0.34 41.77
C VAL A 36 2.51 0.79 41.38
N GLU A 37 1.64 0.67 42.37
CA GLU A 37 0.25 1.05 42.54
C GLU A 37 -0.12 2.50 42.17
N GLY A 38 -1.32 2.68 41.58
CA GLY A 38 -2.27 3.73 41.96
C GLY A 38 -2.04 5.18 41.53
N ALA A 39 -2.69 5.62 40.43
CA ALA A 39 -3.16 7.00 40.28
C ALA A 39 -4.40 7.08 39.36
N ARG A 40 -5.40 7.83 39.85
CA ARG A 40 -6.75 8.04 39.29
C ARG A 40 -6.77 8.55 37.84
N ILE A 41 -7.83 8.14 37.14
CA ILE A 41 -8.35 8.76 35.91
C ILE A 41 -8.65 10.25 36.16
N GLN A 42 -7.93 11.14 35.47
CA GLN A 42 -8.31 12.54 35.28
C GLN A 42 -8.21 12.88 33.79
N GLY A 43 -9.38 13.25 33.23
CA GLY A 43 -9.61 14.15 32.09
C GLY A 43 -8.65 14.11 30.90
N SER A 44 -9.19 13.69 29.76
CA SER A 44 -8.71 13.99 28.41
C SER A 44 -8.35 15.48 28.25
N ALA A 45 -7.06 15.79 28.35
CA ALA A 45 -6.50 16.99 27.77
C ALA A 45 -6.20 16.67 26.30
N ARG A 46 -6.77 17.47 25.40
CA ARG A 46 -6.34 17.51 24.00
C ARG A 46 -4.87 17.89 24.01
N GLU A 47 -3.97 16.95 23.73
CA GLU A 47 -2.58 17.28 23.44
C GLU A 47 -2.56 18.11 22.16
N ASP A 48 -2.35 19.41 22.35
CA ASP A 48 -2.11 20.36 21.28
C ASP A 48 -0.75 20.00 20.65
N ASN A 49 -0.78 19.20 19.59
CA ASN A 49 0.40 18.69 18.88
C ASN A 49 1.15 19.80 18.09
N SER A 50 0.94 21.05 18.47
CA SER A 50 1.52 22.26 17.89
C SER A 50 3.02 22.39 18.16
N ASN A 51 3.56 21.66 19.15
CA ASN A 51 4.94 21.81 19.61
C ASN A 51 5.90 20.67 19.23
N ARG A 52 5.57 19.82 18.26
CA ARG A 52 6.60 18.95 17.66
C ARG A 52 7.46 19.80 16.74
N ALA A 53 8.46 20.48 17.32
CA ALA A 53 9.45 21.23 16.56
C ALA A 53 9.95 20.39 15.39
N SER A 54 9.60 20.84 14.17
CA SER A 54 10.08 20.23 12.93
C SER A 54 11.59 20.17 13.01
N ARG A 55 12.16 18.96 13.01
CA ARG A 55 13.61 18.78 13.00
C ARG A 55 14.16 19.58 11.81
N PRO A 56 15.17 20.46 11.99
CA PRO A 56 15.71 21.23 10.89
C PRO A 56 16.16 20.29 9.77
N ILE A 57 15.65 20.53 8.56
CA ILE A 57 16.13 19.80 7.38
C ILE A 57 17.59 20.22 7.18
N PRO A 58 18.56 19.29 7.16
CA PRO A 58 19.96 19.65 6.96
C PRO A 58 20.12 20.37 5.61
N ALA A 59 21.11 21.26 5.49
CA ALA A 59 21.31 22.09 4.29
C ALA A 59 21.36 21.27 2.99
N VAL A 60 21.92 20.05 3.05
CA VAL A 60 21.92 19.09 1.93
C VAL A 60 20.52 18.64 1.50
N GLY A 61 19.57 18.51 2.43
CA GLY A 61 18.18 18.17 2.14
C GLY A 61 17.43 19.35 1.52
N VAL A 62 17.69 20.57 1.99
CA VAL A 62 17.13 21.79 1.40
C VAL A 62 17.62 21.99 -0.03
N ALA A 63 18.88 21.62 -0.32
CA ALA A 63 19.47 21.75 -1.65
C ALA A 63 18.90 20.78 -2.70
N VAL A 64 18.33 19.64 -2.28
CA VAL A 64 17.77 18.60 -3.17
C VAL A 64 16.25 18.69 -3.29
N GLU A 65 15.60 19.55 -2.50
CA GLU A 65 14.17 19.77 -2.57
C GLU A 65 13.74 20.29 -3.95
N GLN A 66 12.88 19.53 -4.65
CA GLN A 66 12.29 19.99 -5.90
C GLN A 66 11.16 20.99 -5.62
N LYS A 67 11.42 22.28 -5.90
CA LYS A 67 10.46 23.39 -5.63
C LYS A 67 9.64 23.83 -6.83
N SER A 68 9.91 23.28 -8.00
CA SER A 68 9.21 23.63 -9.24
C SER A 68 9.00 22.39 -10.10
N ALA A 69 8.00 22.47 -10.99
CA ALA A 69 7.87 21.51 -12.07
C ALA A 69 9.11 21.56 -12.98
N GLY A 70 9.42 20.44 -13.63
CA GLY A 70 10.43 20.43 -14.68
C GLY A 70 9.97 21.20 -15.93
N SER A 71 10.89 21.49 -16.84
CA SER A 71 10.61 22.22 -18.09
C SER A 71 9.86 21.41 -19.15
N ARG A 72 9.63 20.11 -18.91
CA ARG A 72 8.89 19.25 -19.83
C ARG A 72 7.38 19.55 -19.75
N PRO A 73 6.63 19.40 -20.85
CA PRO A 73 5.18 19.48 -20.80
C PRO A 73 4.60 18.54 -19.73
N SER A 74 3.51 18.96 -19.11
CA SER A 74 2.78 18.14 -18.15
C SER A 74 2.35 16.81 -18.77
N ALA A 75 2.24 15.77 -17.93
CA ALA A 75 1.66 14.50 -18.35
C ALA A 75 0.24 14.72 -18.88
N GLN A 76 -0.06 14.17 -20.06
CA GLN A 76 -1.39 14.22 -20.62
C GLN A 76 -2.29 13.17 -19.96
N VAL A 77 -3.54 13.56 -19.68
CA VAL A 77 -4.56 12.62 -19.20
C VAL A 77 -5.06 11.80 -20.39
N LEU A 78 -4.66 10.54 -20.46
CA LEU A 78 -5.06 9.62 -21.54
C LEU A 78 -6.33 8.82 -21.23
N ALA A 79 -6.68 8.70 -19.95
CA ALA A 79 -7.88 7.99 -19.50
C ALA A 79 -8.27 8.46 -18.09
N SER A 80 -9.57 8.38 -17.80
CA SER A 80 -10.14 8.57 -16.47
C SER A 80 -11.23 7.52 -16.25
N PHE A 81 -11.25 6.91 -15.07
CA PHE A 81 -12.22 5.89 -14.66
C PHE A 81 -12.26 5.81 -13.13
N ASP A 82 -13.38 5.37 -12.57
CA ASP A 82 -13.66 5.45 -11.12
C ASP A 82 -12.70 4.64 -10.24
N GLY A 83 -12.13 3.56 -10.78
CA GLY A 83 -11.24 2.68 -10.04
C GLY A 83 -11.94 1.94 -8.89
N LEU A 84 -11.15 1.34 -8.00
CA LEU A 84 -11.65 0.60 -6.85
C LEU A 84 -12.08 1.58 -5.75
N GLY A 85 -13.37 1.61 -5.41
CA GLY A 85 -13.93 2.60 -4.50
C GLY A 85 -15.40 2.36 -4.16
N PHE A 86 -16.07 3.40 -3.67
CA PHE A 86 -17.52 3.37 -3.43
C PHE A 86 -18.28 3.03 -4.72
N GLY A 87 -19.26 2.14 -4.64
CA GLY A 87 -20.05 1.71 -5.80
C GLY A 87 -19.33 0.74 -6.75
N PHE A 88 -18.10 0.33 -6.46
CA PHE A 88 -17.38 -0.62 -7.31
C PHE A 88 -18.08 -1.99 -7.33
N GLU A 89 -18.28 -2.49 -8.55
CA GLU A 89 -18.78 -3.83 -8.84
C GLU A 89 -17.84 -4.50 -9.83
N GLY A 90 -17.21 -5.60 -9.40
CA GLY A 90 -16.32 -6.39 -10.24
C GLY A 90 -16.85 -7.79 -10.48
N PRO A 91 -16.17 -8.58 -11.33
CA PRO A 91 -16.58 -9.96 -11.63
C PRO A 91 -16.65 -10.87 -10.39
N GLN A 92 -15.97 -10.51 -9.31
CA GLN A 92 -15.97 -11.25 -8.04
C GLN A 92 -16.96 -10.65 -7.02
N GLY A 93 -17.81 -9.72 -7.44
CA GLY A 93 -18.85 -9.09 -6.64
C GLY A 93 -18.50 -7.69 -6.12
N LYS A 94 -19.34 -7.20 -5.21
CA LYS A 94 -19.24 -5.88 -4.58
C LYS A 94 -18.39 -5.94 -3.31
N ALA A 95 -17.69 -4.86 -3.01
CA ALA A 95 -17.11 -4.67 -1.67
C ALA A 95 -17.55 -3.35 -1.06
N ASN A 96 -17.78 -3.40 0.25
CA ASN A 96 -17.97 -2.22 1.08
C ASN A 96 -16.59 -1.69 1.49
N LEU A 97 -16.09 -0.71 0.74
CA LEU A 97 -14.86 -0.01 1.09
C LEU A 97 -15.17 1.08 2.13
N ARG A 98 -14.29 1.21 3.14
CA ARG A 98 -14.37 2.23 4.18
C ARG A 98 -13.28 3.28 3.96
N ASN A 99 -13.52 4.50 4.46
CA ASN A 99 -12.59 5.63 4.40
C ASN A 99 -11.95 5.87 5.79
N PRO A 100 -10.70 6.40 5.91
CA PRO A 100 -9.80 6.82 4.83
C PRO A 100 -9.30 5.64 3.99
N SER A 101 -9.22 5.85 2.67
CA SER A 101 -8.75 4.83 1.71
C SER A 101 -7.25 4.95 1.49
N ASP A 102 -6.50 3.92 1.84
CA ASP A 102 -5.08 3.81 1.48
C ASP A 102 -4.95 3.22 0.07
N ASN A 103 -4.81 4.09 -0.93
CA ASN A 103 -4.74 3.69 -2.34
C ASN A 103 -3.28 3.47 -2.79
N THR A 104 -3.01 2.30 -3.36
CA THR A 104 -1.73 1.99 -4.05
C THR A 104 -2.02 1.50 -5.47
N ILE A 105 -1.18 1.88 -6.44
CA ILE A 105 -1.37 1.55 -7.86
C ILE A 105 -0.08 1.07 -8.51
N ALA A 106 -0.19 0.07 -9.39
CA ALA A 106 0.86 -0.38 -10.28
C ALA A 106 0.33 -0.45 -11.71
N VAL A 107 1.15 -0.03 -12.68
CA VAL A 107 0.76 0.03 -14.09
C VAL A 107 1.73 -0.80 -14.92
N GLY A 108 1.23 -1.86 -15.54
CA GLY A 108 1.95 -2.66 -16.53
C GLY A 108 1.61 -2.23 -17.97
N PRO A 109 2.10 -2.97 -18.99
CA PRO A 109 1.82 -2.64 -20.39
C PRO A 109 0.32 -2.67 -20.74
N ASP A 110 -0.41 -3.62 -20.17
CA ASP A 110 -1.81 -3.90 -20.49
C ASP A 110 -2.73 -3.92 -19.26
N HIS A 111 -2.20 -3.79 -18.04
CA HIS A 111 -3.00 -3.90 -16.81
C HIS A 111 -2.70 -2.76 -15.85
N ILE A 112 -3.73 -2.33 -15.13
CA ILE A 112 -3.60 -1.47 -13.95
C ILE A 112 -4.04 -2.31 -12.76
N VAL A 113 -3.19 -2.42 -11.75
CA VAL A 113 -3.50 -3.08 -10.48
C VAL A 113 -3.66 -2.00 -9.43
N GLN A 114 -4.77 -2.04 -8.71
CA GLN A 114 -5.05 -1.11 -7.63
C GLN A 114 -5.36 -1.88 -6.36
N ILE A 115 -4.81 -1.41 -5.24
CA ILE A 115 -5.13 -1.85 -3.90
C ILE A 115 -5.73 -0.66 -3.16
N VAL A 116 -6.84 -0.90 -2.47
CA VAL A 116 -7.50 0.07 -1.58
C VAL A 116 -7.81 -0.61 -0.26
N ASN A 117 -7.19 -0.13 0.82
CA ASN A 117 -7.17 -0.79 2.11
C ASN A 117 -6.69 -2.25 1.96
N SER A 118 -7.64 -3.19 2.06
CA SER A 118 -7.40 -4.64 2.02
C SER A 118 -8.07 -5.32 0.82
N ARG A 119 -8.42 -4.53 -0.21
CA ARG A 119 -9.09 -4.96 -1.44
C ARG A 119 -8.21 -4.67 -2.64
N MET A 120 -8.24 -5.55 -3.62
CA MET A 120 -7.51 -5.44 -4.88
C MET A 120 -8.46 -5.55 -6.07
N ALA A 121 -8.15 -4.78 -7.12
CA ALA A 121 -8.75 -4.90 -8.43
C ALA A 121 -7.69 -4.80 -9.54
N VAL A 122 -7.98 -5.42 -10.68
CA VAL A 122 -7.20 -5.34 -11.91
C VAL A 122 -8.10 -4.80 -13.01
N PHE A 123 -7.63 -3.76 -13.68
CA PHE A 123 -8.30 -3.10 -14.79
C PHE A 123 -7.50 -3.27 -16.08
N THR A 124 -8.19 -3.17 -17.21
CA THR A 124 -7.52 -3.03 -18.50
C THR A 124 -6.72 -1.73 -18.56
N LYS A 125 -5.59 -1.77 -19.25
CA LYS A 125 -4.93 -0.60 -19.81
C LYS A 125 -4.89 -0.75 -21.32
N GLN A 126 -5.21 0.33 -22.03
CA GLN A 126 -5.04 0.37 -23.47
C GLN A 126 -3.58 0.07 -23.81
N GLY A 127 -3.39 -0.96 -24.63
CA GLY A 127 -2.11 -1.57 -24.93
C GLY A 127 -2.24 -2.59 -26.05
N LYS A 128 -1.37 -3.60 -26.07
CA LYS A 128 -1.42 -4.65 -27.10
C LYS A 128 -2.60 -5.61 -26.90
N ARG A 129 -3.01 -5.83 -25.64
CA ARG A 129 -4.04 -6.82 -25.29
C ARG A 129 -5.44 -6.24 -25.19
N PHE A 130 -5.57 -4.96 -24.85
CA PHE A 130 -6.88 -4.33 -24.65
C PHE A 130 -6.95 -3.01 -25.42
N GLY A 131 -8.09 -2.77 -26.07
CA GLY A 131 -8.35 -1.55 -26.83
C GLY A 131 -8.71 -0.33 -25.96
N SER A 132 -9.01 -0.53 -24.67
CA SER A 132 -9.45 0.52 -23.76
C SER A 132 -8.88 0.36 -22.35
N THR A 133 -8.82 1.47 -21.62
CA THR A 133 -8.39 1.53 -20.21
C THR A 133 -9.61 1.58 -19.29
N GLY A 134 -9.55 0.91 -18.13
CA GLY A 134 -10.52 1.08 -17.05
C GLY A 134 -11.60 0.00 -16.95
N LYS A 135 -11.64 -1.00 -17.85
CA LYS A 135 -12.57 -2.13 -17.70
C LYS A 135 -12.08 -3.04 -16.58
N VAL A 136 -12.96 -3.40 -15.65
CA VAL A 136 -12.64 -4.37 -14.59
C VAL A 136 -12.42 -5.76 -15.17
N LEU A 137 -11.29 -6.37 -14.81
CA LEU A 137 -10.94 -7.75 -15.13
C LEU A 137 -10.99 -8.64 -13.87
N TYR A 138 -10.67 -8.06 -12.71
CA TYR A 138 -10.62 -8.74 -11.42
C TYR A 138 -10.89 -7.74 -10.30
N GLY A 139 -11.51 -8.15 -9.20
CA GLY A 139 -11.93 -7.31 -8.06
C GLY A 139 -13.33 -7.69 -7.57
N THR A 140 -13.69 -7.60 -6.30
CA THR A 140 -13.11 -6.91 -5.12
C THR A 140 -12.37 -7.85 -4.16
N VAL A 141 -11.27 -8.42 -4.64
CA VAL A 141 -10.66 -9.55 -3.97
C VAL A 141 -9.82 -9.09 -2.78
N VAL A 142 -9.81 -9.88 -1.70
CA VAL A 142 -8.94 -9.63 -0.54
C VAL A 142 -7.47 -9.71 -0.96
N THR A 143 -6.66 -8.77 -0.52
CA THR A 143 -5.25 -8.67 -0.93
C THR A 143 -4.41 -9.91 -0.59
N ASN A 144 -4.73 -10.63 0.50
CA ASN A 144 -4.05 -11.88 0.84
C ASN A 144 -4.28 -13.03 -0.17
N ALA A 145 -5.23 -12.90 -1.10
CA ALA A 145 -5.43 -13.88 -2.17
C ALA A 145 -4.20 -14.03 -3.08
N VAL A 146 -3.36 -13.00 -3.18
CA VAL A 146 -2.07 -13.07 -3.91
C VAL A 146 -1.13 -14.12 -3.30
N PHE A 147 -1.24 -14.37 -1.99
CA PHE A 147 -0.46 -15.37 -1.26
C PHE A 147 -1.17 -16.73 -1.15
N GLY A 148 -2.24 -16.93 -1.91
CA GLY A 148 -2.91 -18.23 -2.02
C GLY A 148 -1.91 -19.33 -2.38
N GLY A 149 -1.84 -20.37 -1.55
CA GLY A 149 -0.92 -21.49 -1.75
C GLY A 149 0.47 -21.33 -1.14
N PHE A 150 0.89 -20.14 -0.71
CA PHE A 150 2.23 -19.90 -0.13
C PHE A 150 2.31 -20.20 1.37
N GLY A 151 1.17 -20.30 2.07
CA GLY A 151 1.13 -20.54 3.52
C GLY A 151 1.55 -19.31 4.35
N GLY A 152 1.72 -19.52 5.66
CA GLY A 152 2.20 -18.48 6.59
C GLY A 152 1.22 -17.33 6.86
N GLN A 153 1.71 -16.32 7.60
CA GLN A 153 0.89 -15.17 8.02
C GLN A 153 0.38 -14.33 6.85
N CYS A 154 1.15 -14.25 5.75
CA CYS A 154 0.75 -13.53 4.54
C CYS A 154 -0.48 -14.15 3.85
N LYS A 155 -0.67 -15.47 3.97
CA LYS A 155 -1.91 -16.13 3.54
C LYS A 155 -3.04 -15.90 4.54
N ALA A 156 -2.73 -15.93 5.84
CA ALA A 156 -3.74 -15.94 6.90
C ALA A 156 -4.34 -14.56 7.22
N ARG A 157 -3.57 -13.48 7.01
CA ARG A 157 -3.94 -12.13 7.44
C ARG A 157 -3.91 -11.16 6.27
N ASN A 158 -4.76 -10.15 6.36
CA ASN A 158 -4.88 -9.11 5.35
C ASN A 158 -4.35 -7.75 5.84
N ASN A 159 -3.28 -7.83 6.63
CA ASN A 159 -2.61 -6.70 7.27
C ASN A 159 -1.20 -6.64 6.70
N GLY A 160 -0.74 -5.45 6.27
CA GLY A 160 0.60 -5.23 5.74
C GLY A 160 1.72 -5.34 6.78
N HIS A 161 1.37 -5.59 8.05
CA HIS A 161 2.27 -5.90 9.16
C HIS A 161 2.01 -7.34 9.58
N ALA A 162 3.03 -8.19 9.45
CA ALA A 162 3.06 -9.54 10.00
C ALA A 162 3.30 -9.47 11.52
N GLY A 163 2.27 -9.04 12.26
CA GLY A 163 2.19 -9.25 13.71
C GLY A 163 1.69 -10.64 14.04
#